data_AF-A0A7X4LL91-F1
#
_entry.id   AF-A0A7X4LL91-F1
#
_cell.length_a   1.000
_cell.length_b   1.000
_cell.length_c   1.000
_cell.angle_alpha   90.00
_cell.angle_beta   90.00
_cell.angle_gamma   90.00
#
_symmetry.space_group_name_H-M   'P 1'
#
loop_
_entity.id
_entity.type
_entity.pdbx_description
1 polymer ?
#
loop_
_entity_poly.entity_id
_entity_poly.type
_entity_poly.pdbx_seq_one_letter_code
_entity_poly.pdbx_strand_id
1 'polypeptide(L)'
;MKKEMTSLKLLSIVVLGTIMLPTASLAAVYNDSDESVYVKPEHSNDPVEVKKGHEYKGPQDGVASKGKVYKNIDGSDVKVDKKGDVKVIQKNPVRLLAEEVRGGNLDKSPDSTWDPVFNKAKQQKKDEQAKAKATLDEEKIEGQSLTKADIK
;
A
#
# COMPACT_ATOMS: atom_id res chain seq x y z
N MET A 1 -6.34 53.12 35.03
CA MET A 1 -5.35 52.03 35.02
C MET A 1 -5.96 50.79 34.37
N LYS A 2 -5.65 50.51 33.10
CA LYS A 2 -5.97 49.26 32.38
C LYS A 2 -4.88 49.02 31.33
N LYS A 3 -3.76 48.52 31.77
CA LYS A 3 -2.77 47.74 31.00
C LYS A 3 -2.45 46.54 31.88
N GLU A 4 -1.96 45.44 31.32
CA GLU A 4 -1.73 44.14 31.99
C GLU A 4 -2.89 43.13 31.80
N MET A 5 -3.25 42.78 30.56
CA MET A 5 -3.94 41.50 30.32
C MET A 5 -3.83 40.95 28.88
N THR A 6 -2.99 41.53 28.03
CA THR A 6 -2.83 41.11 26.63
C THR A 6 -1.65 40.18 26.39
N SER A 7 -0.68 40.12 27.32
CA SER A 7 0.58 39.38 27.12
C SER A 7 0.45 37.86 27.33
N LEU A 8 -0.50 37.41 28.16
CA LEU A 8 -0.61 35.99 28.54
C LEU A 8 -1.31 35.10 27.49
N LYS A 9 -2.09 35.70 26.58
CA LYS A 9 -2.81 34.94 25.53
C LYS A 9 -1.96 34.65 24.29
N LEU A 10 -0.90 35.44 24.05
CA LEU A 10 -0.02 35.21 22.89
C LEU A 10 0.86 33.97 23.06
N LEU A 11 1.30 33.67 24.29
CA LEU A 11 2.18 32.54 24.55
C LEU A 11 1.49 31.17 24.37
N SER A 12 0.18 31.10 24.63
CA SER A 12 -0.62 29.87 24.47
C SER A 12 -0.88 29.50 23.00
N ILE A 13 -0.85 30.48 22.09
CA ILE A 13 -1.07 30.25 20.66
C ILE A 13 0.18 29.65 20.00
N VAL A 14 1.38 29.99 20.49
CA VAL A 14 2.65 29.47 19.95
C VAL A 14 2.87 27.99 20.31
N VAL A 15 2.39 27.54 21.48
CA VAL A 15 2.53 26.13 21.91
C VAL A 15 1.46 25.23 21.27
N LEU A 16 0.25 25.73 20.98
CA LEU A 16 -0.74 24.94 20.25
C LEU A 16 -0.44 24.84 18.75
N GLY A 17 0.26 25.81 18.18
CA GLY A 17 0.68 25.80 16.77
C GLY A 17 1.85 24.86 16.46
N THR A 18 2.65 24.47 17.47
CA THR A 18 3.80 23.56 17.29
C THR A 18 3.45 22.08 17.37
N ILE A 19 2.28 21.71 17.91
CA ILE A 19 1.83 20.30 18.01
C ILE A 19 1.18 19.81 16.70
N MET A 20 0.86 20.70 15.76
CA MET A 20 0.47 20.34 14.39
C MET A 20 1.62 20.45 13.40
N LEU A 21 2.84 20.07 13.80
CA LEU A 21 3.83 19.73 12.79
C LEU A 21 3.33 18.46 12.09
N PRO A 22 3.01 18.50 10.78
CA PRO A 22 2.74 17.28 10.05
C PRO A 22 4.01 16.44 10.18
N THR A 23 3.91 15.31 10.88
CA THR A 23 4.92 14.26 10.86
C THR A 23 5.40 14.12 9.42
N ALA A 24 6.70 14.29 9.20
CA ALA A 24 7.27 14.23 7.87
C ALA A 24 6.70 13.01 7.13
N SER A 25 6.29 13.17 5.87
CA SER A 25 6.01 12.02 5.01
C SER A 25 7.30 11.21 4.97
N LEU A 26 7.29 10.01 5.55
CA LEU A 26 8.51 9.20 5.70
C LEU A 26 8.73 8.31 4.48
N ALA A 27 7.91 8.46 3.44
CA ALA A 27 7.87 7.55 2.30
C ALA A 27 7.68 6.12 2.83
N ALA A 28 6.58 5.92 3.55
CA ALA A 28 6.30 4.65 4.21
C ALA A 28 5.28 3.83 3.42
N VAL A 29 5.40 2.50 3.44
CA VAL A 29 4.41 1.58 2.88
C VAL A 29 3.76 0.79 4.01
N TYR A 30 2.45 0.95 4.19
CA TYR A 30 1.66 0.25 5.21
C TYR A 30 0.86 -0.88 4.57
N ASN A 31 1.00 -2.10 5.09
CA ASN A 31 0.28 -3.27 4.57
C ASN A 31 -0.84 -3.75 5.51
N ASP A 32 -2.09 -3.39 5.19
CA ASP A 32 -3.29 -3.93 5.84
C ASP A 32 -3.89 -5.14 5.09
N SER A 33 -3.29 -5.54 3.95
CA SER A 33 -3.73 -6.69 3.15
C SER A 33 -3.48 -8.00 3.88
N ASP A 34 -4.30 -9.01 3.57
CA ASP A 34 -4.08 -10.38 4.04
C ASP A 34 -2.88 -11.07 3.35
N GLU A 35 -2.37 -10.46 2.28
CA GLU A 35 -1.20 -10.94 1.55
C GLU A 35 0.02 -10.04 1.75
N SER A 36 1.21 -10.59 1.60
CA SER A 36 2.45 -9.81 1.55
C SER A 36 2.42 -8.85 0.35
N VAL A 37 2.94 -7.65 0.54
CA VAL A 37 3.17 -6.68 -0.54
C VAL A 37 4.67 -6.56 -0.78
N TYR A 38 5.07 -6.20 -2.00
CA TYR A 38 6.48 -6.09 -2.35
C TYR A 38 6.79 -4.67 -2.77
N VAL A 39 7.64 -3.99 -2.02
CA VAL A 39 8.05 -2.61 -2.28
C VAL A 39 9.23 -2.61 -3.25
N LYS A 40 9.26 -1.67 -4.19
CA LYS A 40 10.45 -1.33 -4.98
C LYS A 40 11.14 -0.12 -4.34
N PRO A 41 12.25 -0.31 -3.60
CA PRO A 41 13.02 0.82 -3.08
C PRO A 41 13.61 1.67 -4.22
N GLU A 42 13.80 2.96 -3.98
CA GLU A 42 14.37 3.88 -4.99
C GLU A 42 15.83 3.53 -5.35
N HIS A 43 16.60 3.07 -4.36
CA HIS A 43 18.04 2.79 -4.51
C HIS A 43 18.36 1.29 -4.58
N SER A 44 17.37 0.42 -4.83
CA SER A 44 17.56 -1.02 -4.95
C SER A 44 16.67 -1.61 -6.03
N ASN A 45 17.20 -2.60 -6.75
CA ASN A 45 16.42 -3.41 -7.68
C ASN A 45 15.71 -4.57 -6.96
N ASP A 46 16.20 -4.95 -5.78
CA ASP A 46 15.65 -6.07 -5.02
C ASP A 46 14.39 -5.63 -4.26
N PRO A 47 13.23 -6.27 -4.50
CA PRO A 47 12.00 -5.92 -3.82
C PRO A 47 12.05 -6.30 -2.35
N VAL A 48 11.48 -5.45 -1.50
CA VAL A 48 11.35 -5.73 -0.06
C VAL A 48 9.95 -6.25 0.23
N GLU A 49 9.86 -7.42 0.85
CA GLU A 49 8.59 -7.98 1.29
C GLU A 49 8.10 -7.29 2.57
N VAL A 50 6.85 -6.85 2.57
CA VAL A 50 6.17 -6.29 3.73
C VAL A 50 4.96 -7.17 4.03
N LYS A 51 5.05 -7.89 5.16
CA LYS A 51 3.98 -8.79 5.63
C LYS A 51 2.78 -7.99 6.15
N LYS A 52 1.64 -8.65 6.29
CA LYS A 52 0.46 -8.07 6.94
C LYS A 52 0.81 -7.41 8.27
N GLY A 53 0.31 -6.21 8.50
CA GLY A 53 0.50 -5.43 9.72
C GLY A 53 1.93 -4.89 9.90
N HIS A 54 2.81 -5.08 8.93
CA HIS A 54 4.15 -4.50 8.92
C HIS A 54 4.20 -3.28 8.01
N GLU A 55 5.24 -2.47 8.21
CA GLU A 55 5.51 -1.28 7.42
C GLU A 55 6.94 -1.33 6.86
N TYR A 56 7.09 -0.80 5.64
CA TYR A 56 8.39 -0.42 5.11
C TYR A 56 8.62 1.07 5.32
N LYS A 57 9.84 1.45 5.72
CA LYS A 57 10.24 2.84 5.90
C LYS A 57 11.39 3.17 4.96
N GLY A 58 11.20 4.17 4.12
CA GLY A 58 12.26 4.72 3.28
C GLY A 58 11.78 4.93 1.84
N PRO A 59 12.54 5.69 1.03
CA PRO A 59 12.13 6.05 -0.32
C PRO A 59 11.83 4.84 -1.22
N GLN A 60 10.72 4.92 -1.94
CA GLN A 60 10.22 3.87 -2.81
C GLN A 60 9.58 4.43 -4.07
N ASP A 61 9.77 3.72 -5.17
CA ASP A 61 9.19 4.07 -6.46
C ASP A 61 7.80 3.42 -6.68
N GLY A 62 7.53 2.32 -5.98
CA GLY A 62 6.31 1.57 -6.21
C GLY A 62 6.10 0.37 -5.29
N VAL A 63 4.94 -0.25 -5.44
CA VAL A 63 4.47 -1.39 -4.64
C VAL A 63 3.77 -2.40 -5.54
N ALA A 64 4.08 -3.69 -5.37
CA ALA A 64 3.30 -4.79 -5.91
C ALA A 64 2.35 -5.37 -4.87
N SER A 65 1.08 -5.50 -5.26
CA SER A 65 0.00 -6.06 -4.45
C SER A 65 -1.01 -6.78 -5.36
N LYS A 66 -1.45 -7.97 -4.96
CA LYS A 66 -2.44 -8.79 -5.69
C LYS A 66 -2.20 -8.87 -7.20
N GLY A 67 -0.94 -9.10 -7.56
CA GLY A 67 -0.54 -9.24 -8.95
C GLY A 67 -0.61 -7.99 -9.82
N LYS A 68 -0.72 -6.82 -9.21
CA LYS A 68 -0.59 -5.51 -9.85
C LYS A 68 0.64 -4.80 -9.31
N VAL A 69 1.27 -3.97 -10.13
CA VAL A 69 2.35 -3.06 -9.71
C VAL A 69 1.82 -1.64 -9.80
N TYR A 70 2.00 -0.88 -8.73
CA TYR A 70 1.62 0.52 -8.63
C TYR A 70 2.88 1.37 -8.49
N LYS A 71 2.98 2.45 -9.25
CA LYS A 71 4.03 3.46 -9.12
C LYS A 71 3.52 4.65 -8.33
N ASN A 72 4.32 5.12 -7.38
CA ASN A 72 4.06 6.36 -6.66
C ASN A 72 5.16 7.40 -6.96
N ILE A 73 4.85 8.68 -6.74
CA ILE A 73 5.84 9.76 -6.75
C ILE A 73 6.62 9.78 -5.44
N ASP A 74 7.88 10.19 -5.54
CA ASP A 74 8.84 10.31 -4.45
C ASP A 74 8.29 11.08 -3.24
N GLY A 75 8.60 10.56 -2.06
CA GLY A 75 8.21 11.16 -0.79
C GLY A 75 6.72 11.03 -0.48
N SER A 76 6.03 10.07 -1.08
CA SER A 76 4.64 9.74 -0.76
C SER A 76 4.55 8.55 0.16
N ASP A 77 3.60 8.57 1.10
CA ASP A 77 3.25 7.39 1.86
C ASP A 77 2.25 6.55 1.03
N VAL A 78 2.31 5.22 1.15
CA VAL A 78 1.46 4.29 0.43
C VAL A 78 0.77 3.38 1.44
N LYS A 79 -0.54 3.22 1.30
CA LYS A 79 -1.32 2.28 2.09
C LYS A 79 -1.94 1.24 1.17
N VAL A 80 -1.66 -0.03 1.44
CA VAL A 80 -2.35 -1.16 0.81
C VAL A 80 -3.44 -1.62 1.76
N ASP A 81 -4.69 -1.57 1.33
CA ASP A 81 -5.82 -1.93 2.19
C ASP A 81 -6.09 -3.45 2.23
N LYS A 82 -7.10 -3.86 3.00
CA LYS A 82 -7.49 -5.27 3.17
C LYS A 82 -7.83 -5.97 1.84
N LYS A 83 -8.29 -5.22 0.84
CA LYS A 83 -8.61 -5.76 -0.48
C LYS A 83 -7.39 -5.82 -1.39
N GLY A 84 -6.23 -5.34 -0.94
CA GLY A 84 -5.01 -5.22 -1.74
C GLY A 84 -4.99 -3.96 -2.61
N ASP A 85 -5.96 -3.05 -2.44
CA ASP A 85 -6.01 -1.80 -3.21
C ASP A 85 -4.98 -0.82 -2.66
N VAL A 86 -4.23 -0.19 -3.58
CA VAL A 86 -3.15 0.74 -3.26
C VAL A 86 -3.70 2.17 -3.20
N LYS A 87 -3.42 2.87 -2.11
CA LYS A 87 -3.77 4.29 -1.90
C LYS A 87 -2.52 5.09 -1.59
N VAL A 88 -2.28 6.14 -2.36
CA VAL A 88 -1.21 7.09 -2.09
C VAL A 88 -1.71 8.20 -1.18
N ILE A 89 -0.92 8.51 -0.15
CA ILE A 89 -1.19 9.55 0.82
C ILE A 89 -0.15 10.64 0.61
N GLN A 90 -0.61 11.78 0.08
CA GLN A 90 0.19 12.99 -0.08
C GLN A 90 -0.41 14.15 0.71
N LYS A 91 0.43 14.82 1.50
CA LYS A 91 0.05 16.03 2.22
C LYS A 91 0.14 17.28 1.35
N ASN A 92 0.95 17.23 0.28
CA ASN A 92 1.10 18.35 -0.64
C ASN A 92 0.10 18.20 -1.83
N PRO A 93 -0.86 19.12 -1.99
CA PRO A 93 -1.88 19.03 -3.04
C PRO A 93 -1.29 19.09 -4.46
N VAL A 94 -0.17 19.78 -4.67
CA VAL A 94 0.52 19.81 -5.96
C VAL A 94 1.12 18.45 -6.29
N ARG A 95 1.67 17.75 -5.29
CA ARG A 95 2.17 16.38 -5.46
C ARG A 95 1.05 15.38 -5.66
N LEU A 96 -0.10 15.59 -5.02
CA LEU A 96 -1.29 14.78 -5.23
C LEU A 96 -1.77 14.88 -6.69
N LEU A 97 -1.81 16.08 -7.27
CA LEU A 97 -2.13 16.27 -8.69
C LEU A 97 -1.08 15.64 -9.61
N ALA A 98 0.20 15.73 -9.24
CA ALA A 98 1.26 15.06 -9.98
C ALA A 98 1.09 13.54 -9.95
N GLU A 99 0.68 12.97 -8.80
CA GLU A 99 0.45 11.53 -8.60
C GLU A 99 -0.63 11.02 -9.55
N GLU A 100 -1.70 11.79 -9.75
CA GLU A 100 -2.77 11.46 -10.70
C GLU A 100 -2.28 11.33 -12.15
N VAL A 101 -1.21 12.06 -12.50
CA VAL A 101 -0.66 12.08 -13.86
C VAL A 101 0.52 11.11 -14.04
N ARG A 102 1.37 10.96 -13.02
CA ARG A 102 2.67 10.24 -13.11
C ARG A 102 2.74 8.95 -12.30
N GLY A 103 1.82 8.77 -11.35
CA GLY A 103 1.66 7.54 -10.59
C GLY A 103 0.65 6.61 -11.25
N GLY A 104 0.24 5.58 -10.51
CA GLY A 104 -0.81 4.66 -10.95
C GLY A 104 -0.35 3.24 -11.23
N ASN A 105 -1.29 2.43 -11.71
CA ASN A 105 -1.02 1.04 -12.08
C ASN A 105 -0.13 0.99 -13.31
N LEU A 106 0.87 0.11 -13.27
CA LEU A 106 1.74 -0.19 -14.39
C LEU A 106 1.38 -1.56 -14.98
N ASP A 107 0.98 -1.57 -16.25
CA ASP A 107 0.68 -2.81 -16.98
C ASP A 107 1.94 -3.59 -17.36
N LYS A 108 3.07 -2.87 -17.50
CA LYS A 108 4.37 -3.43 -17.87
C LYS A 108 5.50 -2.73 -17.14
N SER A 109 6.61 -3.45 -17.01
CA SER A 109 7.86 -2.95 -16.47
C SER A 109 8.35 -1.76 -17.32
N PRO A 110 8.64 -0.58 -16.73
CA PRO A 110 9.16 0.56 -17.46
C PRO A 110 10.63 0.38 -17.87
N ASP A 111 11.42 -0.34 -17.07
CA ASP A 111 12.82 -0.69 -17.34
C ASP A 111 13.23 -1.93 -16.52
N SER A 112 14.43 -2.46 -16.75
CA SER A 112 14.90 -3.71 -16.13
C SER A 112 15.03 -3.66 -14.61
N THR A 113 15.11 -2.47 -14.00
CA THR A 113 15.16 -2.33 -12.53
C THR A 113 13.83 -2.65 -11.87
N TRP A 114 12.73 -2.64 -12.63
CA TRP A 114 11.38 -2.97 -12.15
C TRP A 114 11.01 -4.44 -12.35
N ASP A 115 11.75 -5.20 -13.16
CA ASP A 115 11.43 -6.60 -13.45
C ASP A 115 11.29 -7.47 -12.20
N PRO A 116 12.13 -7.33 -11.16
CA PRO A 116 11.98 -8.11 -9.94
C PRO A 116 10.64 -7.91 -9.22
N VAL A 117 10.16 -6.66 -9.12
CA VAL A 117 8.86 -6.37 -8.46
C VAL A 117 7.69 -6.85 -9.32
N PHE A 118 7.80 -6.75 -10.65
CA PHE A 118 6.82 -7.34 -11.58
C PHE A 118 6.79 -8.86 -11.51
N ASN A 119 7.93 -9.52 -11.32
CA ASN A 119 7.99 -10.97 -11.16
C ASN A 119 7.29 -11.42 -9.87
N LYS A 120 7.44 -10.66 -8.77
CA LYS A 120 6.67 -10.89 -7.54
C LYS A 120 5.16 -10.72 -7.76
N ALA A 121 4.74 -9.68 -8.47
CA ALA A 121 3.33 -9.50 -8.83
C ALA A 121 2.81 -10.69 -9.67
N LYS A 122 3.53 -11.11 -10.71
CA LYS A 122 3.15 -12.28 -11.52
C LYS A 122 3.02 -13.55 -10.68
N GLN A 123 3.91 -13.74 -9.71
CA GLN A 123 3.83 -14.87 -8.79
C GLN A 123 2.58 -14.81 -7.92
N GLN A 124 2.27 -13.67 -7.30
CA GLN A 124 1.04 -13.47 -6.52
C GLN A 124 -0.21 -13.83 -7.33
N LYS A 125 -0.27 -13.37 -8.60
CA LYS A 125 -1.40 -13.68 -9.48
C LYS A 125 -1.55 -15.18 -9.75
N LYS A 126 -0.43 -15.89 -9.94
CA LYS A 126 -0.44 -17.35 -10.13
C LYS A 126 -0.91 -18.08 -8.86
N ASP A 127 -0.43 -17.63 -7.70
CA ASP A 127 -0.81 -18.21 -6.42
C ASP A 127 -2.30 -18.02 -6.12
N GLU A 128 -2.85 -16.84 -6.43
CA GLU A 128 -4.28 -16.55 -6.31
C GLU A 128 -5.12 -17.45 -7.23
N GLN A 129 -4.71 -17.61 -8.49
CA GLN A 129 -5.38 -18.52 -9.43
C GLN A 129 -5.33 -19.98 -8.98
N ALA A 130 -4.19 -20.42 -8.42
CA ALA A 130 -4.04 -21.77 -7.91
C ALA A 130 -4.94 -22.01 -6.69
N LYS A 131 -5.02 -21.07 -5.76
CA LYS A 131 -5.94 -21.13 -4.60
C LYS A 131 -7.40 -21.19 -5.04
N ALA A 132 -7.81 -20.30 -5.96
CA ALA A 132 -9.18 -20.27 -6.47
C ALA A 132 -9.58 -21.59 -7.14
N LYS A 133 -8.66 -22.19 -7.91
CA LYS A 133 -8.89 -23.50 -8.52
C LYS A 133 -9.03 -24.61 -7.47
N ALA A 134 -8.16 -24.63 -6.46
CA ALA A 134 -8.22 -25.64 -5.40
C ALA A 134 -9.56 -25.58 -4.64
N THR A 135 -10.05 -24.38 -4.31
CA THR A 135 -11.35 -24.19 -3.65
C THR A 135 -12.51 -24.72 -4.50
N LEU A 136 -12.50 -24.46 -5.82
CA LEU A 136 -13.53 -24.97 -6.73
C LEU A 136 -13.51 -26.51 -6.84
N ASP A 137 -12.32 -27.10 -6.83
CA ASP A 137 -12.17 -28.56 -6.87
C ASP A 137 -12.67 -29.20 -5.55
N GLU A 138 -12.44 -28.57 -4.40
CA GLU A 138 -12.98 -28.98 -3.09
C GLU A 138 -14.51 -28.90 -3.03
N GLU A 139 -15.11 -27.77 -3.41
CA GLU A 139 -16.57 -27.59 -3.45
C GLU A 139 -17.25 -28.63 -4.37
N LYS A 140 -16.61 -28.97 -5.48
CA LYS A 140 -17.11 -29.99 -6.42
C LYS A 140 -17.08 -31.39 -5.79
N ILE A 141 -16.07 -31.72 -4.99
CA ILE A 141 -15.96 -33.00 -4.30
C ILE A 141 -17.03 -33.10 -3.20
N GLU A 142 -17.26 -32.04 -2.42
CA GLU A 142 -18.30 -32.01 -1.39
C GLU A 142 -19.72 -32.07 -1.98
N GLY A 143 -20.00 -31.35 -3.06
CA GLY A 143 -21.31 -31.43 -3.73
C GLY A 143 -21.59 -32.82 -4.34
N GLN A 144 -20.55 -33.54 -4.78
CA GLN A 144 -20.69 -34.90 -5.31
C GLN A 144 -20.82 -35.98 -4.22
N SER A 145 -20.36 -35.72 -2.99
CA SER A 145 -20.48 -36.66 -1.88
C SER A 145 -21.87 -36.60 -1.23
N LEU A 146 -22.45 -35.40 -1.10
CA LEU A 146 -23.80 -35.19 -0.57
C LEU A 146 -24.88 -35.79 -1.49
N THR A 147 -24.76 -35.60 -2.80
CA THR A 147 -25.71 -36.15 -3.79
C THR A 147 -25.76 -37.69 -3.84
N LYS A 148 -24.72 -38.39 -3.37
CA LYS A 148 -24.71 -39.86 -3.27
C LYS A 148 -25.28 -40.38 -1.95
N ALA A 149 -25.28 -39.56 -0.88
CA ALA A 149 -25.79 -39.94 0.42
C ALA A 149 -27.32 -39.85 0.52
N ASP A 150 -27.95 -38.98 -0.26
CA ASP A 150 -29.40 -38.69 -0.21
C ASP A 150 -30.27 -39.60 -1.11
N ILE A 151 -29.69 -40.60 -1.80
CA ILE A 151 -30.43 -41.55 -2.67
C ILE A 151 -30.62 -42.91 -1.98
N LYS A 152 -30.96 -42.94 -0.68
CA LYS A 152 -31.22 -44.20 0.02
C LYS A 152 -32.50 -44.18 0.85
#